data_AF-A0A5E4FAX8-F1
#
_entry.id   AF-A0A5E4FAX8-F1
#
_cell.length_a   1.000
_cell.length_b   1.000
_cell.length_c   1.000
_cell.angle_alpha   90.00
_cell.angle_beta   90.00
_cell.angle_gamma   90.00
#
_symmetry.space_group_name_H-M   'P 1'
#
loop_
_entity.id
_entity.type
_entity.pdbx_description
1 polymer ?
#
loop_
_entity_poly.entity_id
_entity_poly.type
_entity_poly.pdbx_seq_one_letter_code
_entity_poly.pdbx_strand_id
1 'polypeptide(L)'
;MGHGVHSTRGTTLPFCCYSCSARSSSSVSLTHGQRPPSLGPSCVRYAVLGAGFAGLSVAWHLLKQSPKDSCIRIDIYDEVGIGGGASGVSGGLLHPYSPKAKLLWRAADCWNESLNLLSVAEAAAASAAQNPNEDDPLPIVRRRGILRPALSMKNLMMLKDNAQNCLASCRIETINNDAAQNLLPSICVPFNTSFYMPEAVNIYPQRYLQALFLACQNLVKELYSDGFGVKELHLHKSSVHKLLDLEGEYQAVIVCLGAKADLLPELCGRLPLRTCRGVVAHLQLPDHLGEEYPSLGPSILSDAWLAVQGPRNLYMGSTWEWKSRNSSPNVCAAEATEALNELLPKACAIFPALKDWSFAGARAGLRAMPPLTPHGSLPLLGCVNDIVGENRTSNYWLFGGLGSRGLLYHGWLGKLMAEAVLSCREELIPDELTSWKKRRQ
;
A
#
# COMPACT_ATOMS: atom_id res chain seq x y z
N MET A 1 7.11 50.18 -54.42
CA MET A 1 5.85 50.98 -54.46
C MET A 1 5.00 50.44 -53.30
N GLY A 2 5.05 51.01 -52.11
CA GLY A 2 4.44 52.29 -51.71
C GLY A 2 3.21 51.95 -50.85
N HIS A 3 3.41 51.83 -49.53
CA HIS A 3 2.94 52.75 -48.48
C HIS A 3 1.47 52.61 -48.05
N GLY A 4 1.25 52.49 -46.74
CA GLY A 4 -0.07 52.62 -46.11
C GLY A 4 -0.08 52.27 -44.61
N VAL A 5 0.41 53.20 -43.78
CA VAL A 5 0.35 53.19 -42.29
C VAL A 5 -0.82 54.05 -41.83
N HIS A 6 -1.57 53.62 -40.80
CA HIS A 6 -2.27 54.40 -39.75
C HIS A 6 -2.89 53.35 -38.79
N SER A 7 -2.59 53.17 -37.50
CA SER A 7 -2.40 54.07 -36.33
C SER A 7 -3.56 55.02 -36.08
N THR A 8 -4.36 54.77 -35.04
CA THR A 8 -4.43 55.60 -33.82
C THR A 8 -5.34 55.03 -32.72
N ARG A 9 -4.84 55.14 -31.47
CA ARG A 9 -5.52 55.48 -30.18
C ARG A 9 -6.68 54.58 -29.69
N GLY A 10 -6.75 54.14 -28.43
CA GLY A 10 -6.15 54.62 -27.19
C GLY A 10 -7.27 54.92 -26.19
N THR A 11 -7.42 54.07 -25.18
CA THR A 11 -8.16 54.38 -23.94
C THR A 11 -7.60 53.55 -22.79
N THR A 12 -6.68 54.16 -22.07
CA THR A 12 -6.27 53.86 -20.69
C THR A 12 -7.31 54.41 -19.72
N LEU A 13 -7.48 53.74 -18.56
CA LEU A 13 -7.84 54.21 -17.20
C LEU A 13 -8.50 53.06 -16.41
N PRO A 14 -8.47 53.02 -15.05
CA PRO A 14 -7.45 53.47 -14.12
C PRO A 14 -7.09 52.43 -13.02
N PHE A 15 -6.02 52.78 -12.30
CA PHE A 15 -5.58 52.36 -10.97
C PHE A 15 -6.69 52.01 -9.96
N CYS A 16 -6.41 51.00 -9.11
CA CYS A 16 -6.58 51.16 -7.67
C CYS A 16 -5.61 50.26 -6.89
N CYS A 17 -4.49 50.84 -6.46
CA CYS A 17 -3.66 50.33 -5.38
C CYS A 17 -4.41 50.53 -4.06
N TYR A 18 -4.57 49.48 -3.26
CA TYR A 18 -4.85 49.62 -1.84
C TYR A 18 -3.57 49.33 -1.05
N SER A 19 -2.88 50.41 -0.69
CA SER A 19 -2.01 50.45 0.47
C SER A 19 -2.87 50.78 1.69
N CYS A 20 -2.79 49.95 2.74
CA CYS A 20 -3.25 50.33 4.07
C CYS A 20 -2.15 50.07 5.10
N SER A 21 -1.39 51.14 5.33
CA SER A 21 -0.92 51.69 6.60
C SER A 21 -0.58 50.73 7.75
N ALA A 22 0.72 50.73 8.05
CA ALA A 22 1.27 50.46 9.37
C ALA A 22 0.60 51.33 10.45
N ARG A 23 0.20 50.70 11.55
CA ARG A 23 0.01 51.35 12.85
C ARG A 23 0.81 50.60 13.91
N SER A 24 1.69 51.36 14.53
CA SER A 24 2.46 51.06 15.74
C SER A 24 1.53 50.95 16.95
N SER A 25 1.78 49.93 17.79
CA SER A 25 1.55 49.83 19.24
C SER A 25 1.51 48.35 19.58
N SER A 26 2.15 47.75 20.58
CA SER A 26 2.91 48.23 21.74
C SER A 26 3.55 46.99 22.33
N SER A 27 4.82 47.08 22.75
CA SER A 27 5.52 46.04 23.49
C SER A 27 4.86 45.81 24.84
N VAL A 28 4.33 44.60 25.08
CA VAL A 28 3.96 44.14 26.42
C VAL A 28 4.83 42.93 26.75
N SER A 29 5.81 43.18 27.59
CA SER A 29 6.59 42.17 28.31
C SER A 29 5.64 41.41 29.24
N LEU A 30 5.53 40.08 29.08
CA LEU A 30 4.87 39.23 30.07
C LEU A 30 5.88 38.23 30.64
N THR A 31 6.18 38.54 31.89
CA THR A 31 6.79 37.81 32.98
C THR A 31 6.63 36.29 32.95
N HIS A 32 7.70 35.66 33.43
CA HIS A 32 7.81 34.31 33.97
C HIS A 32 6.56 33.81 34.71
N GLY A 33 6.18 32.57 34.39
CA GLY A 33 5.48 31.65 35.28
C GLY A 33 3.97 31.89 35.41
N GLN A 34 3.18 31.08 34.70
CA GLN A 34 2.14 30.21 35.28
C GLN A 34 1.75 29.14 34.25
N ARG A 35 1.77 27.88 34.67
CA ARG A 35 1.19 26.75 33.92
C ARG A 35 -0.32 27.01 33.74
N PRO A 36 -0.89 26.81 32.55
CA PRO A 36 -2.33 26.86 32.41
C PRO A 36 -2.98 25.69 33.18
N PRO A 37 -4.19 25.88 33.72
CA PRO A 37 -4.88 24.86 34.50
C PRO A 37 -5.18 23.64 33.62
N SER A 38 -4.89 22.46 34.15
CA SER A 38 -5.20 21.16 33.54
C SER A 38 -6.71 20.99 33.38
N LEU A 39 -7.18 20.91 32.13
CA LEU A 39 -8.58 20.67 31.79
C LEU A 39 -8.67 19.56 30.72
N GLY A 40 -9.27 18.44 31.09
CA GLY A 40 -9.57 17.27 30.26
C GLY A 40 -8.49 16.17 30.27
N PRO A 41 -8.84 14.88 30.09
CA PRO A 41 -7.83 13.85 29.85
C PRO A 41 -7.02 14.26 28.62
N SER A 42 -5.71 14.44 28.79
CA SER A 42 -4.81 14.84 27.70
C SER A 42 -4.94 13.83 26.56
N CYS A 43 -5.39 14.29 25.40
CA CYS A 43 -5.52 13.45 24.21
C CYS A 43 -4.14 12.87 23.85
N VAL A 44 -4.03 11.54 23.81
CA VAL A 44 -2.80 10.88 23.38
C VAL A 44 -2.69 11.01 21.87
N ARG A 45 -1.53 11.48 21.37
CA ARG A 45 -1.31 11.73 19.94
C ARG A 45 -0.35 10.70 19.36
N TYR A 46 -0.71 10.12 18.22
CA TYR A 46 0.14 9.23 17.43
C TYR A 46 0.37 9.81 16.03
N ALA A 47 1.61 9.82 15.58
CA ALA A 47 1.93 10.13 14.19
C ALA A 47 2.17 8.84 13.41
N VAL A 48 1.52 8.66 12.26
CA VAL A 48 1.76 7.54 11.34
C VAL A 48 2.34 8.08 10.04
N LEU A 49 3.58 7.75 9.73
CA LEU A 49 4.29 8.29 8.56
C LEU A 49 4.13 7.35 7.37
N GLY A 50 3.21 7.67 6.46
CA GLY A 50 2.90 6.95 5.23
C GLY A 50 1.47 6.40 5.21
N ALA A 51 0.76 6.61 4.11
CA ALA A 51 -0.64 6.20 3.91
C ALA A 51 -0.78 4.99 2.96
N GLY A 52 0.20 4.08 3.00
CA GLY A 52 0.19 2.80 2.29
C GLY A 52 -0.41 1.65 3.12
N PHE A 53 -0.14 0.41 2.71
CA PHE A 53 -0.64 -0.79 3.40
C PHE A 53 -0.29 -0.81 4.90
N ALA A 54 0.97 -0.54 5.25
CA ALA A 54 1.44 -0.54 6.64
C ALA A 54 0.75 0.53 7.49
N GLY A 55 0.76 1.78 7.03
CA GLY A 55 0.26 2.91 7.81
C GLY A 55 -1.25 2.88 8.02
N LEU A 56 -2.03 2.57 6.98
CA LEU A 56 -3.48 2.48 7.13
C LEU A 56 -3.91 1.27 7.97
N SER A 57 -3.18 0.15 7.90
CA SER A 57 -3.42 -0.98 8.80
C SER A 57 -3.15 -0.60 10.26
N VAL A 58 -2.01 0.03 10.56
CA VAL A 58 -1.71 0.49 11.93
C VAL A 58 -2.74 1.49 12.41
N ALA A 59 -3.13 2.47 11.59
CA ALA A 59 -4.13 3.47 11.98
C ALA A 59 -5.48 2.81 12.33
N TRP A 60 -5.94 1.86 11.51
CA TRP A 60 -7.15 1.07 11.81
C TRP A 60 -7.04 0.33 13.15
N HIS A 61 -5.93 -0.38 13.38
CA HIS A 61 -5.76 -1.16 14.60
C HIS A 61 -5.55 -0.29 15.85
N LEU A 62 -4.86 0.85 15.75
CA LEU A 62 -4.76 1.83 16.84
C LEU A 62 -6.15 2.32 17.26
N LEU A 63 -7.03 2.64 16.30
CA LEU A 63 -8.42 3.04 16.60
C LEU A 63 -9.22 1.89 17.24
N LYS A 64 -9.05 0.66 16.73
CA LYS A 64 -9.86 -0.49 17.13
C LYS A 64 -9.46 -1.10 18.47
N GLN A 65 -8.16 -1.13 18.78
CA GLN A 65 -7.61 -1.80 19.98
C GLN A 65 -7.45 -0.85 21.16
N SER A 66 -7.39 0.46 20.92
CA SER A 66 -7.38 1.42 22.02
C SER A 66 -8.70 1.38 22.80
N PRO A 67 -8.66 1.57 24.14
CA PRO A 67 -9.85 1.60 24.97
C PRO A 67 -10.91 2.55 24.40
N LYS A 68 -12.20 2.18 24.46
CA LYS A 68 -13.28 2.98 23.86
C LYS A 68 -13.36 4.38 24.47
N ASP A 69 -13.11 4.49 25.77
CA ASP A 69 -13.11 5.71 26.57
C ASP A 69 -11.82 6.54 26.44
N SER A 70 -10.79 6.05 25.74
CA SER A 70 -9.55 6.80 25.54
C SER A 70 -9.72 7.96 24.57
N CYS A 71 -9.07 9.09 24.89
CA CYS A 71 -8.96 10.25 24.02
C CYS A 71 -7.69 10.10 23.17
N ILE A 72 -7.85 9.80 21.88
CA ILE A 72 -6.73 9.50 20.97
C ILE A 72 -6.86 10.28 19.69
N ARG A 73 -5.75 10.87 19.24
CA ARG A 73 -5.64 11.50 17.94
C ARG A 73 -4.55 10.82 17.11
N ILE A 74 -4.90 10.45 15.89
CA ILE A 74 -3.97 9.86 14.92
C ILE A 74 -3.79 10.85 13.76
N ASP A 75 -2.57 11.33 13.59
CA ASP A 75 -2.17 12.18 12.47
C ASP A 75 -1.37 11.33 11.47
N ILE A 76 -1.95 11.07 10.29
CA ILE A 76 -1.29 10.34 9.20
C ILE A 76 -0.61 11.35 8.28
N TYR A 77 0.69 11.21 8.04
CA TYR A 77 1.47 12.06 7.15
C TYR A 77 1.84 11.31 5.87
N ASP A 78 1.43 11.80 4.70
CA ASP A 78 1.86 11.26 3.41
C ASP A 78 1.90 12.37 2.35
N GLU A 79 3.04 12.53 1.68
CA GLU A 79 3.25 13.62 0.72
C GLU A 79 2.38 13.54 -0.54
N VAL A 80 1.98 12.34 -0.97
CA VAL A 80 1.11 12.15 -2.14
C VAL A 80 -0.34 11.94 -1.70
N GLY A 81 -0.53 11.24 -0.59
CA GLY A 81 -1.81 10.83 -0.03
C GLY A 81 -1.99 9.32 -0.07
N ILE A 82 -3.21 8.87 0.19
CA ILE A 82 -3.56 7.45 0.35
C ILE A 82 -3.13 6.65 -0.88
N GLY A 83 -2.33 5.61 -0.64
CA GLY A 83 -1.85 4.70 -1.69
C GLY A 83 -0.86 5.31 -2.69
N GLY A 84 -0.37 6.53 -2.48
CA GLY A 84 0.50 7.24 -3.43
C GLY A 84 1.88 6.62 -3.67
N GLY A 85 2.28 5.64 -2.86
CA GLY A 85 3.53 4.89 -3.01
C GLY A 85 3.37 3.51 -3.66
N ALA A 86 4.29 2.59 -3.35
CA ALA A 86 4.31 1.25 -3.94
C ALA A 86 3.04 0.41 -3.64
N SER A 87 2.30 0.73 -2.56
CA SER A 87 1.08 0.02 -2.21
C SER A 87 -0.03 0.20 -3.25
N GLY A 88 -0.26 1.42 -3.73
CA GLY A 88 -1.29 1.70 -4.75
C GLY A 88 -0.95 1.17 -6.14
N VAL A 89 0.33 0.94 -6.43
CA VAL A 89 0.82 0.41 -7.73
C VAL A 89 0.87 -1.13 -7.76
N SER A 90 0.71 -1.80 -6.62
CA SER A 90 0.84 -3.26 -6.57
C SER A 90 -0.17 -3.98 -7.47
N GLY A 91 0.13 -5.23 -7.84
CA GLY A 91 -0.79 -6.04 -8.66
C GLY A 91 -2.02 -6.54 -7.89
N GLY A 92 -2.07 -6.37 -6.57
CA GLY A 92 -3.25 -6.74 -5.78
C GLY A 92 -3.53 -8.24 -5.69
N LEU A 93 -2.57 -9.10 -6.01
CA LEU A 93 -2.73 -10.56 -5.98
C LEU A 93 -2.53 -11.06 -4.54
N LEU A 94 -3.62 -11.32 -3.84
CA LEU A 94 -3.61 -11.72 -2.43
C LEU A 94 -3.77 -13.24 -2.31
N HIS A 95 -2.73 -13.89 -1.77
CA HIS A 95 -2.69 -15.31 -1.46
C HIS A 95 -1.57 -15.60 -0.42
N PRO A 96 -1.66 -16.68 0.39
CA PRO A 96 -0.73 -16.95 1.50
C PRO A 96 0.60 -17.62 1.10
N TYR A 97 0.94 -17.65 -0.19
CA TYR A 97 2.02 -18.48 -0.71
C TYR A 97 3.19 -17.70 -1.30
N SER A 98 4.37 -18.29 -1.27
CA SER A 98 5.54 -17.83 -2.04
C SER A 98 5.34 -18.06 -3.55
N PRO A 99 6.21 -17.53 -4.44
CA PRO A 99 6.17 -17.86 -5.87
C PRO A 99 6.37 -19.36 -6.17
N LYS A 100 6.84 -20.13 -5.18
CA LYS A 100 7.03 -21.58 -5.28
C LYS A 100 5.86 -22.37 -4.69
N ALA A 101 4.70 -21.73 -4.46
CA ALA A 101 3.54 -22.28 -3.78
C ALA A 101 3.78 -22.73 -2.32
N LYS A 102 4.99 -22.54 -1.77
CA LYS A 102 5.27 -22.79 -0.35
C LYS A 102 4.48 -21.83 0.54
N LEU A 103 3.81 -22.36 1.57
CA LEU A 103 3.14 -21.57 2.60
C LEU A 103 4.13 -20.61 3.30
N LEU A 104 3.75 -19.34 3.43
CA LEU A 104 4.59 -18.32 4.03
C LEU A 104 4.58 -18.39 5.57
N TRP A 105 5.61 -17.81 6.20
CA TRP A 105 5.67 -17.69 7.66
C TRP A 105 4.43 -16.94 8.18
N ARG A 106 3.78 -17.51 9.21
CA ARG A 106 2.53 -17.03 9.81
C ARG A 106 1.44 -16.69 8.78
N ALA A 107 1.41 -17.45 7.68
CA ALA A 107 0.50 -17.24 6.57
C ALA A 107 -0.98 -17.26 7.00
N ALA A 108 -1.36 -18.12 7.95
CA ALA A 108 -2.74 -18.22 8.43
C ALA A 108 -3.20 -16.92 9.11
N ASP A 109 -2.40 -16.38 10.05
CA ASP A 109 -2.71 -15.12 10.73
C ASP A 109 -2.76 -13.95 9.74
N CYS A 110 -1.76 -13.89 8.85
CA CYS A 110 -1.66 -12.85 7.82
C CYS A 110 -2.84 -12.89 6.85
N TRP A 111 -3.24 -14.08 6.40
CA TRP A 111 -4.38 -14.31 5.52
C TRP A 111 -5.69 -13.87 6.18
N ASN A 112 -5.93 -14.35 7.40
CA ASN A 112 -7.17 -14.05 8.13
C ASN A 112 -7.33 -12.55 8.38
N GLU A 113 -6.29 -11.88 8.86
CA GLU A 113 -6.37 -10.44 9.14
C GLU A 113 -6.43 -9.60 7.84
N SER A 114 -5.77 -10.04 6.76
CA SER A 114 -5.90 -9.37 5.45
C SER A 114 -7.32 -9.45 4.90
N LEU A 115 -7.97 -10.61 5.01
CA LEU A 115 -9.38 -10.77 4.62
C LEU A 115 -10.34 -9.99 5.54
N ASN A 116 -10.01 -9.87 6.83
CA ASN A 116 -10.76 -9.02 7.76
C ASN A 116 -10.72 -7.55 7.30
N LEU A 117 -9.52 -7.00 7.07
CA LEU A 117 -9.38 -5.62 6.61
C LEU A 117 -9.98 -5.39 5.22
N LEU A 118 -9.95 -6.39 4.34
CA LEU A 118 -10.66 -6.32 3.06
C LEU A 118 -12.17 -6.19 3.28
N SER A 119 -12.75 -7.00 4.16
CA SER A 119 -14.18 -6.96 4.48
C SER A 119 -14.58 -5.62 5.10
N VAL A 120 -13.73 -5.07 5.98
CA VAL A 120 -13.90 -3.73 6.56
C VAL A 120 -13.91 -2.66 5.46
N ALA A 121 -12.98 -2.71 4.52
CA ALA A 121 -12.91 -1.76 3.41
C ALA A 121 -14.14 -1.87 2.48
N GLU A 122 -14.58 -3.09 2.14
CA GLU A 122 -15.80 -3.28 1.33
C GLU A 122 -17.05 -2.73 2.03
N ALA A 123 -17.20 -2.97 3.33
CA ALA A 123 -18.33 -2.44 4.10
C ALA A 123 -18.35 -0.90 4.10
N ALA A 124 -17.18 -0.26 4.25
CA ALA A 124 -17.07 1.19 4.21
C ALA A 124 -17.36 1.77 2.82
N ALA A 125 -16.94 1.09 1.74
CA ALA A 125 -17.26 1.51 0.38
C ALA A 125 -18.75 1.35 0.05
N ALA A 126 -19.36 0.26 0.50
CA ALA A 126 -20.79 0.01 0.32
C ALA A 126 -21.66 1.04 1.03
N SER A 127 -21.26 1.51 2.23
CA SER A 127 -22.00 2.54 2.94
C SER A 127 -21.89 3.93 2.28
N ALA A 128 -20.76 4.23 1.62
CA ALA A 128 -20.62 5.47 0.86
C ALA A 128 -21.44 5.50 -0.44
N ALA A 129 -21.54 4.36 -1.12
CA ALA A 129 -22.26 4.23 -2.40
C ALA A 129 -23.80 4.29 -2.27
N GLN A 130 -24.35 4.22 -1.06
CA GLN A 130 -25.78 4.45 -0.81
C GLN A 130 -26.18 5.93 -0.96
N ASN A 131 -25.23 6.82 -1.26
CA ASN A 131 -25.51 8.21 -1.64
C ASN A 131 -25.90 8.28 -3.14
N PRO A 132 -27.09 8.80 -3.49
CA PRO A 132 -27.70 8.66 -4.83
C PRO A 132 -27.04 9.47 -5.98
N ASN A 133 -25.82 9.99 -5.79
CA ASN A 133 -25.15 10.91 -6.73
C ASN A 133 -23.83 10.40 -7.32
N GLU A 134 -23.44 9.13 -7.09
CA GLU A 134 -22.22 8.57 -7.69
C GLU A 134 -22.54 7.38 -8.60
N ASP A 135 -21.83 7.30 -9.74
CA ASP A 135 -21.79 6.12 -10.61
C ASP A 135 -21.54 4.85 -9.78
N ASP A 136 -22.09 3.71 -10.22
CA ASP A 136 -21.93 2.42 -9.53
C ASP A 136 -20.47 2.21 -9.08
N PRO A 137 -20.21 2.02 -7.78
CA PRO A 137 -18.86 1.96 -7.24
C PRO A 137 -18.11 0.78 -7.87
N LEU A 138 -17.04 1.09 -8.61
CA LEU A 138 -16.22 0.07 -9.24
C LEU A 138 -15.64 -0.89 -8.17
N PRO A 139 -15.64 -2.21 -8.41
CA PRO A 139 -15.34 -3.20 -7.37
C PRO A 139 -13.92 -3.04 -6.80
N ILE A 140 -13.79 -3.27 -5.49
CA ILE A 140 -12.51 -3.28 -4.76
C ILE A 140 -11.79 -4.61 -4.96
N VAL A 141 -12.51 -5.70 -5.16
CA VAL A 141 -11.94 -7.05 -5.22
C VAL A 141 -12.67 -7.94 -6.21
N ARG A 142 -11.89 -8.76 -6.90
CA ARG A 142 -12.33 -9.85 -7.76
C ARG A 142 -12.02 -11.19 -7.08
N ARG A 143 -13.09 -11.93 -6.76
CA ARG A 143 -13.04 -13.27 -6.12
C ARG A 143 -13.19 -14.38 -7.16
N ARG A 144 -12.16 -14.53 -8.00
CA ARG A 144 -12.12 -15.53 -9.08
C ARG A 144 -10.92 -16.46 -9.02
N GLY A 145 -10.20 -16.45 -7.90
CA GLY A 145 -9.01 -17.25 -7.72
C GLY A 145 -7.79 -16.73 -8.47
N ILE A 146 -6.68 -17.44 -8.28
CA ILE A 146 -5.41 -17.21 -8.98
C ILE A 146 -4.92 -18.54 -9.56
N LEU A 147 -4.59 -18.54 -10.86
CA LEU A 147 -4.07 -19.69 -11.57
C LEU A 147 -2.55 -19.57 -11.80
N ARG A 148 -1.82 -20.64 -11.52
CA ARG A 148 -0.36 -20.72 -11.74
C ARG A 148 0.00 -21.96 -12.57
N PRO A 149 0.23 -21.81 -13.88
CA PRO A 149 0.77 -22.89 -14.70
C PRO A 149 2.19 -23.29 -14.28
N ALA A 150 2.51 -24.58 -14.39
CA ALA A 150 3.89 -25.04 -14.25
C ALA A 150 4.70 -24.68 -15.50
N LEU A 151 5.89 -24.08 -15.31
CA LEU A 151 6.70 -23.52 -16.40
C LEU A 151 7.92 -24.37 -16.79
N SER A 152 8.29 -25.34 -15.96
CA SER A 152 9.37 -26.30 -16.20
C SER A 152 9.15 -27.55 -15.37
N MET A 153 9.81 -28.67 -15.71
CA MET A 153 9.73 -29.89 -14.92
C MET A 153 10.17 -29.68 -13.46
N LYS A 154 11.24 -28.90 -13.25
CA LYS A 154 11.71 -28.51 -11.91
C LYS A 154 10.66 -27.69 -11.16
N ASN A 155 10.02 -26.74 -11.84
CA ASN A 155 8.96 -25.93 -11.25
C ASN A 155 7.73 -26.76 -10.91
N LEU A 156 7.32 -27.69 -11.79
CA LEU A 156 6.21 -28.62 -11.56
C LEU A 156 6.43 -29.45 -10.28
N MET A 157 7.57 -30.14 -10.17
CA MET A 157 7.89 -30.96 -9.00
C MET A 157 7.85 -30.14 -7.71
N MET A 158 8.45 -28.95 -7.74
CA MET A 158 8.48 -28.04 -6.58
C MET A 158 7.09 -27.52 -6.19
N LEU A 159 6.25 -27.15 -7.16
CA LEU A 159 4.89 -26.67 -6.88
C LEU A 159 4.02 -27.80 -6.33
N LYS A 160 4.15 -29.01 -6.90
CA LYS A 160 3.41 -30.20 -6.45
C LYS A 160 3.74 -30.58 -5.02
N ASP A 161 5.01 -30.58 -4.65
CA ASP A 161 5.47 -30.85 -3.29
C ASP A 161 4.94 -29.80 -2.30
N ASN A 162 5.11 -28.50 -2.61
CA ASN A 162 4.66 -27.43 -1.72
C ASN A 162 3.14 -27.33 -1.58
N ALA A 163 2.38 -27.65 -2.63
CA ALA A 163 0.92 -27.60 -2.62
C ALA A 163 0.28 -28.58 -1.61
N GLN A 164 1.00 -29.64 -1.22
CA GLN A 164 0.53 -30.59 -0.21
C GLN A 164 0.36 -29.95 1.17
N ASN A 165 1.11 -28.88 1.46
CA ASN A 165 1.08 -28.15 2.73
C ASN A 165 0.35 -26.81 2.59
N CYS A 166 -0.76 -26.81 1.83
CA CYS A 166 -1.57 -25.62 1.62
C CYS A 166 -2.40 -25.24 2.86
N LEU A 167 -2.77 -23.97 2.97
CA LEU A 167 -3.67 -23.45 3.98
C LEU A 167 -5.11 -23.87 3.65
N ALA A 168 -5.82 -24.46 4.60
CA ALA A 168 -7.20 -24.93 4.38
C ALA A 168 -8.16 -23.81 3.95
N SER A 169 -7.97 -22.58 4.43
CA SER A 169 -8.78 -21.40 4.05
C SER A 169 -8.36 -20.73 2.74
N CYS A 170 -7.36 -21.28 2.04
CA CYS A 170 -6.97 -20.86 0.69
C CYS A 170 -6.27 -22.03 -0.01
N ARG A 171 -7.02 -23.05 -0.43
CA ARG A 171 -6.43 -24.31 -0.91
C ARG A 171 -5.67 -24.15 -2.23
N ILE A 172 -4.89 -25.17 -2.58
CA ILE A 172 -4.27 -25.29 -3.90
C ILE A 172 -4.77 -26.55 -4.58
N GLU A 173 -5.53 -26.36 -5.66
CA GLU A 173 -6.00 -27.44 -6.52
C GLU A 173 -4.98 -27.66 -7.65
N THR A 174 -4.51 -28.90 -7.80
CA THR A 174 -3.69 -29.29 -8.95
C THR A 174 -4.63 -29.72 -10.06
N ILE A 175 -4.63 -29.00 -11.18
CA ILE A 175 -5.55 -29.22 -12.30
C ILE A 175 -4.79 -29.48 -13.60
N ASN A 176 -5.39 -30.25 -14.50
CA ASN A 176 -4.83 -30.53 -15.82
C ASN A 176 -5.14 -29.40 -16.83
N ASN A 177 -4.68 -29.55 -18.07
CA ASN A 177 -4.94 -28.58 -19.14
C ASN A 177 -6.44 -28.37 -19.37
N ASP A 178 -7.24 -29.43 -19.47
CA ASP A 178 -8.67 -29.32 -19.78
C ASP A 178 -9.43 -28.50 -18.72
N ALA A 179 -9.17 -28.78 -17.44
CA ALA A 179 -9.73 -28.00 -16.34
C ALA A 179 -9.23 -26.55 -16.35
N ALA A 180 -7.97 -26.30 -16.72
CA ALA A 180 -7.45 -24.94 -16.85
C ALA A 180 -8.09 -24.18 -18.03
N GLN A 181 -8.31 -24.84 -19.18
CA GLN A 181 -9.02 -24.24 -20.32
C GLN A 181 -10.47 -23.88 -19.96
N ASN A 182 -11.14 -24.72 -19.15
CA ASN A 182 -12.49 -24.43 -18.68
C ASN A 182 -12.55 -23.20 -17.77
N LEU A 183 -11.51 -22.93 -16.98
CA LEU A 183 -11.42 -21.72 -16.16
C LEU A 183 -11.05 -20.48 -16.99
N LEU A 184 -10.13 -20.66 -17.94
CA LEU A 184 -9.61 -19.57 -18.75
C LEU A 184 -9.24 -20.10 -20.15
N PRO A 185 -10.13 -19.93 -21.15
CA PRO A 185 -9.84 -20.32 -22.52
C PRO A 185 -8.56 -19.70 -23.04
N SER A 186 -7.83 -20.45 -23.85
CA SER A 186 -6.55 -20.05 -24.45
C SER A 186 -5.39 -19.91 -23.47
N ILE A 187 -5.52 -20.36 -22.21
CA ILE A 187 -4.37 -20.46 -21.31
C ILE A 187 -3.36 -21.50 -21.85
N CYS A 188 -2.07 -21.22 -21.78
CA CYS A 188 -1.02 -22.18 -22.08
C CYS A 188 -0.61 -22.93 -20.81
N VAL A 189 -0.65 -24.26 -20.86
CA VAL A 189 -0.28 -25.15 -19.74
C VAL A 189 0.81 -26.12 -20.20
N PRO A 190 2.09 -25.71 -20.24
CA PRO A 190 3.15 -26.45 -20.95
C PRO A 190 3.38 -27.89 -20.46
N PHE A 191 3.10 -28.16 -19.19
CA PHE A 191 3.29 -29.48 -18.56
C PHE A 191 1.96 -30.18 -18.24
N ASN A 192 0.86 -29.78 -18.90
CA ASN A 192 -0.49 -30.29 -18.63
C ASN A 192 -0.87 -30.23 -17.13
N THR A 193 -0.29 -29.28 -16.38
CA THR A 193 -0.51 -29.10 -14.94
C THR A 193 -0.47 -27.62 -14.56
N SER A 194 -1.50 -27.17 -13.86
CA SER A 194 -1.58 -25.86 -13.22
C SER A 194 -2.01 -26.00 -11.75
N PHE A 195 -1.71 -24.97 -10.98
CA PHE A 195 -2.05 -24.86 -9.56
C PHE A 195 -3.03 -23.71 -9.38
N TYR A 196 -4.26 -24.04 -9.05
CA TYR A 196 -5.37 -23.10 -8.91
C TYR A 196 -5.66 -22.84 -7.43
N MET A 197 -5.74 -21.56 -7.06
CA MET A 197 -6.08 -21.10 -5.72
C MET A 197 -7.46 -20.44 -5.77
N PRO A 198 -8.56 -21.17 -5.56
CA PRO A 198 -9.92 -20.63 -5.75
C PRO A 198 -10.28 -19.51 -4.78
N GLU A 199 -9.79 -19.54 -3.54
CA GLU A 199 -10.06 -18.50 -2.54
C GLU A 199 -9.10 -17.31 -2.62
N ALA A 200 -8.04 -17.41 -3.43
CA ALA A 200 -7.18 -16.26 -3.68
C ALA A 200 -7.96 -15.16 -4.40
N VAL A 201 -7.61 -13.91 -4.11
CA VAL A 201 -8.36 -12.77 -4.62
C VAL A 201 -7.45 -11.76 -5.31
N ASN A 202 -8.03 -11.01 -6.25
CA ASN A 202 -7.36 -9.87 -6.83
C ASN A 202 -8.03 -8.57 -6.36
N ILE A 203 -7.30 -7.81 -5.56
CA ILE A 203 -7.73 -6.52 -5.02
C ILE A 203 -7.28 -5.41 -5.97
N TYR A 204 -8.08 -4.35 -6.14
CA TYR A 204 -7.65 -3.09 -6.73
C TYR A 204 -7.03 -2.22 -5.61
N PRO A 205 -5.69 -2.11 -5.50
CA PRO A 205 -5.06 -1.65 -4.25
C PRO A 205 -5.39 -0.21 -3.87
N GLN A 206 -5.46 0.69 -4.86
CA GLN A 206 -5.75 2.09 -4.60
C GLN A 206 -7.16 2.28 -3.99
N ARG A 207 -8.18 1.63 -4.56
CA ARG A 207 -9.55 1.65 -4.04
C ARG A 207 -9.63 0.99 -2.66
N TYR A 208 -8.94 -0.13 -2.47
CA TYR A 208 -8.87 -0.79 -1.17
C TYR A 208 -8.31 0.14 -0.08
N LEU A 209 -7.20 0.84 -0.36
CA LEU A 209 -6.59 1.76 0.62
C LEU A 209 -7.48 2.98 0.90
N GLN A 210 -8.13 3.54 -0.13
CA GLN A 210 -9.10 4.62 0.04
C GLN A 210 -10.28 4.19 0.90
N ALA A 211 -10.83 3.00 0.63
CA ALA A 211 -11.93 2.44 1.39
C ALA A 211 -11.54 2.05 2.83
N LEU A 212 -10.31 1.57 3.05
CA LEU A 212 -9.80 1.31 4.40
C LEU A 212 -9.62 2.60 5.20
N PHE A 213 -9.14 3.69 4.58
CA PHE A 213 -9.09 4.99 5.24
C PHE A 213 -10.50 5.51 5.58
N LEU A 214 -11.45 5.38 4.65
CA LEU A 214 -12.86 5.69 4.92
C LEU A 214 -13.41 4.86 6.08
N ALA A 215 -13.05 3.58 6.18
CA ALA A 215 -13.43 2.75 7.32
C ALA A 215 -12.90 3.30 8.65
N CYS A 216 -11.65 3.78 8.69
CA CYS A 216 -11.11 4.47 9.87
C CYS A 216 -11.93 5.72 10.22
N GLN A 217 -12.32 6.53 9.23
CA GLN A 217 -13.17 7.71 9.47
C GLN A 217 -14.56 7.34 10.00
N ASN A 218 -15.16 6.28 9.45
CA ASN A 218 -16.46 5.77 9.91
C ASN A 218 -16.38 5.28 11.36
N LEU A 219 -15.32 4.56 11.73
CA LEU A 219 -15.09 4.10 13.10
C LEU A 219 -14.96 5.27 14.08
N VAL A 220 -14.28 6.35 13.70
CA VAL A 220 -14.19 7.58 14.52
C VAL A 220 -15.58 8.19 14.73
N LYS A 221 -16.40 8.29 13.67
CA LYS A 221 -17.76 8.85 13.75
C LYS A 221 -18.70 7.99 14.61
N GLU A 222 -18.60 6.67 14.50
CA GLU A 222 -19.38 5.72 15.31
C GLU A 222 -19.06 5.89 16.80
N LEU A 223 -17.78 5.89 17.16
CA LEU A 223 -17.34 6.04 18.56
C LEU A 223 -17.74 7.40 19.17
N TYR A 224 -17.72 8.47 18.36
CA TYR A 224 -18.20 9.78 18.77
C TYR A 224 -19.72 9.77 19.05
N SER A 225 -20.50 9.12 18.18
CA SER A 225 -21.97 9.06 18.29
C SER A 225 -22.43 8.25 19.52
N ASP A 226 -21.65 7.25 19.90
CA ASP A 226 -21.90 6.42 21.08
C ASP A 226 -21.54 7.12 22.41
N GLY A 227 -21.00 8.35 22.37
CA GLY A 227 -20.61 9.10 23.56
C GLY A 227 -19.35 8.58 24.27
N PHE A 228 -18.56 7.74 23.61
CA PHE A 228 -17.26 7.29 24.10
C PHE A 228 -16.18 8.36 23.83
N GLY A 229 -14.96 8.16 24.35
CA GLY A 229 -13.88 9.15 24.33
C GLY A 229 -13.63 9.78 22.95
N VAL A 230 -13.04 10.98 22.93
CA VAL A 230 -12.81 11.72 21.67
C VAL A 230 -11.68 11.04 20.90
N LYS A 231 -12.02 10.30 19.84
CA LYS A 231 -11.06 9.82 18.86
C LYS A 231 -11.03 10.72 17.64
N GLU A 232 -9.84 11.02 17.13
CA GLU A 232 -9.62 11.85 15.96
C GLU A 232 -8.70 11.17 14.96
N LEU A 233 -8.96 11.40 13.67
CA LEU A 233 -8.12 10.93 12.57
C LEU A 233 -7.93 12.04 11.56
N HIS A 234 -6.68 12.41 11.30
CA HIS A 234 -6.32 13.46 10.35
C HIS A 234 -5.35 12.92 9.30
N LEU A 235 -5.56 13.29 8.04
CA LEU A 235 -4.62 13.03 6.95
C LEU A 235 -3.95 14.34 6.55
N HIS A 236 -2.64 14.39 6.73
CA HIS A 236 -1.78 15.51 6.35
C HIS A 236 -1.06 15.17 5.05
N LYS A 237 -1.39 15.89 3.98
CA LYS A 237 -0.71 15.73 2.70
C LYS A 237 0.61 16.51 2.67
N SER A 238 1.57 16.05 3.45
CA SER A 238 2.87 16.69 3.63
C SER A 238 3.98 15.67 3.86
N SER A 239 5.21 16.07 3.54
CA SER A 239 6.41 15.28 3.82
C SER A 239 6.89 15.55 5.25
N VAL A 240 7.34 14.49 5.92
CA VAL A 240 8.15 14.60 7.16
C VAL A 240 9.60 14.31 6.78
N HIS A 241 10.48 15.27 7.01
CA HIS A 241 11.88 15.19 6.59
C HIS A 241 12.83 14.71 7.70
N LYS A 242 12.43 14.87 8.97
CA LYS A 242 13.18 14.41 10.15
C LYS A 242 12.19 13.90 11.18
N LEU A 243 12.56 12.84 11.88
CA LEU A 243 11.74 12.28 12.96
C LEU A 243 11.73 13.21 14.17
N LEU A 244 12.87 13.84 14.46
CA LEU A 244 13.03 14.72 15.62
C LEU A 244 12.19 16.01 15.54
N ASP A 245 11.68 16.37 14.36
CA ASP A 245 10.75 17.50 14.20
C ASP A 245 9.37 17.21 14.85
N LEU A 246 9.09 15.94 15.18
CA LEU A 246 7.84 15.49 15.83
C LEU A 246 7.99 15.23 17.34
N GLU A 247 9.18 15.43 17.89
CA GLU A 247 9.51 15.17 19.30
C GLU A 247 8.65 16.04 20.24
N GLY A 248 8.11 15.43 21.29
CA GLY A 248 7.31 16.12 22.31
C GLY A 248 5.89 16.45 21.89
N GLU A 249 5.54 16.37 20.61
CA GLU A 249 4.16 16.52 20.13
C GLU A 249 3.36 15.22 20.19
N TYR A 250 4.05 14.09 20.02
CA TYR A 250 3.45 12.76 19.89
C TYR A 250 3.95 11.81 20.96
N GLN A 251 3.07 10.96 21.48
CA GLN A 251 3.46 9.86 22.36
C GLN A 251 4.25 8.80 21.60
N ALA A 252 3.86 8.52 20.36
CA ALA A 252 4.64 7.69 19.46
C ALA A 252 4.54 8.11 17.99
N VAL A 253 5.63 7.90 17.26
CA VAL A 253 5.77 8.08 15.81
C VAL A 253 6.02 6.72 15.18
N ILE A 254 5.13 6.29 14.30
CA ILE A 254 5.20 5.00 13.60
C ILE A 254 5.63 5.24 12.15
N VAL A 255 6.85 4.81 11.81
CA VAL A 255 7.46 4.99 10.50
C VAL A 255 7.00 3.88 9.55
N CYS A 256 6.10 4.23 8.63
CA CYS A 256 5.50 3.37 7.61
C CYS A 256 5.85 3.82 6.17
N LEU A 257 6.98 4.52 5.98
CA LEU A 257 7.36 5.20 4.74
C LEU A 257 7.87 4.28 3.61
N GLY A 258 7.83 2.95 3.81
CA GLY A 258 8.32 1.99 2.83
C GLY A 258 9.79 2.25 2.45
N ALA A 259 10.09 2.36 1.15
CA ALA A 259 11.44 2.62 0.67
C ALA A 259 12.00 3.99 1.05
N LYS A 260 11.12 4.96 1.39
CA LYS A 260 11.51 6.31 1.79
C LYS A 260 11.96 6.41 3.25
N ALA A 261 11.83 5.34 4.04
CA ALA A 261 12.39 5.32 5.40
C ALA A 261 13.90 5.57 5.40
N ASP A 262 14.62 5.15 4.34
CA ASP A 262 16.06 5.39 4.15
C ASP A 262 16.40 6.86 3.82
N LEU A 263 15.39 7.72 3.56
CA LEU A 263 15.58 9.16 3.33
C LEU A 263 15.56 9.97 4.63
N LEU A 264 15.06 9.40 5.73
CA LEU A 264 15.09 10.05 7.03
C LEU A 264 16.53 10.05 7.57
N PRO A 265 17.10 11.21 7.96
CA PRO A 265 18.49 11.28 8.45
C PRO A 265 18.78 10.33 9.61
N GLU A 266 17.81 10.11 10.49
CA GLU A 266 17.94 9.25 11.67
C GLU A 266 18.04 7.76 11.30
N LEU A 267 17.49 7.35 10.14
CA LEU A 267 17.40 5.95 9.70
C LEU A 267 18.25 5.64 8.45
N CYS A 268 18.73 6.67 7.74
CA CYS A 268 19.51 6.55 6.51
C CYS A 268 20.75 5.66 6.70
N GLY A 269 20.86 4.61 5.90
CA GLY A 269 21.97 3.64 5.99
C GLY A 269 21.95 2.76 7.24
N ARG A 270 20.89 2.85 8.07
CA ARG A 270 20.76 2.12 9.35
C ARG A 270 19.78 0.97 9.30
N LEU A 271 18.94 0.91 8.27
CA LEU A 271 17.98 -0.17 8.06
C LEU A 271 18.55 -1.18 7.04
N PRO A 272 18.42 -2.50 7.26
CA PRO A 272 18.88 -3.51 6.31
C PRO A 272 17.91 -3.68 5.12
N LEU A 273 17.47 -2.56 4.54
CA LEU A 273 16.54 -2.53 3.43
C LEU A 273 17.30 -2.36 2.12
N ARG A 274 16.85 -3.09 1.09
CA ARG A 274 17.28 -2.89 -0.29
C ARG A 274 16.12 -2.33 -1.09
N THR A 275 16.40 -1.42 -2.00
CA THR A 275 15.38 -0.89 -2.88
C THR A 275 15.25 -1.72 -4.15
N CYS A 276 14.02 -1.90 -4.63
CA CYS A 276 13.74 -2.48 -5.93
C CYS A 276 12.55 -1.78 -6.56
N ARG A 277 12.78 -1.08 -7.68
CA ARG A 277 11.71 -0.48 -8.47
C ARG A 277 11.07 -1.55 -9.36
N GLY A 278 9.76 -1.47 -9.50
CA GLY A 278 9.01 -2.33 -10.39
C GLY A 278 7.98 -1.56 -11.18
N VAL A 279 8.03 -1.71 -12.50
CA VAL A 279 7.05 -1.17 -13.44
C VAL A 279 5.94 -2.18 -13.63
N VAL A 280 4.71 -1.68 -13.65
CA VAL A 280 3.48 -2.40 -13.95
C VAL A 280 2.84 -1.74 -15.17
N ALA A 281 2.54 -2.54 -16.19
CA ALA A 281 1.83 -2.10 -17.38
C ALA A 281 0.32 -2.33 -17.21
N HIS A 282 -0.48 -1.36 -17.63
CA HIS A 282 -1.92 -1.47 -17.78
C HIS A 282 -2.21 -1.81 -19.23
N LEU A 283 -2.92 -2.91 -19.44
CA LEU A 283 -3.41 -3.33 -20.75
C LEU A 283 -4.93 -3.24 -20.77
N GLN A 284 -5.45 -2.78 -21.91
CA GLN A 284 -6.88 -2.68 -22.18
C GLN A 284 -7.23 -3.45 -23.44
N LEU A 285 -8.31 -4.21 -23.38
CA LEU A 285 -8.87 -4.88 -24.55
C LEU A 285 -9.68 -3.86 -25.38
N PRO A 286 -9.36 -3.64 -26.67
CA PRO A 286 -10.05 -2.65 -27.49
C PRO A 286 -11.57 -2.91 -27.60
N ASP A 287 -12.36 -1.83 -27.58
CA ASP A 287 -13.84 -1.90 -27.57
C ASP A 287 -14.43 -2.54 -28.84
N HIS A 288 -13.70 -2.47 -29.96
CA HIS A 288 -14.13 -3.05 -31.23
C HIS A 288 -14.06 -4.59 -31.25
N LEU A 289 -13.36 -5.21 -30.30
CA LEU A 289 -13.36 -6.65 -30.13
C LEU A 289 -14.58 -7.08 -29.31
N GLY A 290 -15.39 -7.97 -29.87
CA GLY A 290 -16.57 -8.53 -29.20
C GLY A 290 -16.24 -9.56 -28.11
N GLU A 291 -14.99 -10.02 -28.06
CA GLU A 291 -14.50 -10.91 -27.01
C GLU A 291 -14.17 -10.11 -25.75
N GLU A 292 -14.32 -10.74 -24.58
CA GLU A 292 -13.99 -10.17 -23.29
C GLU A 292 -13.21 -11.17 -22.45
N TYR A 293 -12.44 -10.66 -21.48
CA TYR A 293 -11.85 -11.52 -20.47
C TYR A 293 -12.97 -12.26 -19.71
N PRO A 294 -12.90 -13.59 -19.55
CA PRO A 294 -13.99 -14.36 -18.95
C PRO A 294 -14.41 -13.80 -17.58
N SER A 295 -15.71 -13.63 -17.39
CA SER A 295 -16.27 -13.06 -16.14
C SER A 295 -15.92 -13.88 -14.90
N LEU A 296 -15.72 -15.20 -15.08
CA LEU A 296 -15.29 -16.14 -14.05
C LEU A 296 -13.78 -16.42 -14.06
N GLY A 297 -13.03 -15.86 -15.02
CA GLY A 297 -11.61 -16.15 -15.20
C GLY A 297 -10.74 -15.67 -14.01
N PRO A 298 -9.78 -16.50 -13.56
CA PRO A 298 -8.86 -16.17 -12.48
C PRO A 298 -7.76 -15.20 -12.92
N SER A 299 -7.15 -14.48 -11.99
CA SER A 299 -5.88 -13.81 -12.29
C SER A 299 -4.75 -14.83 -12.47
N ILE A 300 -3.68 -14.48 -13.21
CA ILE A 300 -2.60 -15.42 -13.52
C ILE A 300 -1.32 -15.05 -12.76
N LEU A 301 -0.68 -16.05 -12.16
CA LEU A 301 0.62 -15.91 -11.51
C LEU A 301 1.67 -16.76 -12.23
N SER A 302 2.53 -16.12 -13.03
CA SER A 302 3.68 -16.74 -13.71
C SER A 302 4.94 -15.88 -13.51
N ASP A 303 5.90 -15.90 -14.43
CA ASP A 303 7.07 -15.00 -14.41
C ASP A 303 6.68 -13.53 -14.65
N ALA A 304 5.61 -13.30 -15.41
CA ALA A 304 4.90 -12.03 -15.50
C ALA A 304 3.45 -12.27 -15.07
N TRP A 305 3.07 -11.73 -13.91
CA TRP A 305 1.71 -11.90 -13.39
C TRP A 305 0.72 -11.03 -14.16
N LEU A 306 -0.54 -11.48 -14.22
CA LEU A 306 -1.67 -10.77 -14.79
C LEU A 306 -2.75 -10.59 -13.71
N ALA A 307 -2.99 -9.36 -13.32
CA ALA A 307 -4.00 -8.96 -12.36
C ALA A 307 -5.23 -8.41 -13.10
N VAL A 308 -6.29 -9.22 -13.17
CA VAL A 308 -7.51 -8.92 -13.91
C VAL A 308 -8.39 -7.95 -13.13
N GLN A 309 -8.68 -6.79 -13.71
CA GLN A 309 -9.44 -5.69 -13.09
C GLN A 309 -10.73 -5.37 -13.85
N GLY A 310 -11.28 -6.36 -14.54
CA GLY A 310 -12.53 -6.27 -15.29
C GLY A 310 -12.47 -7.09 -16.58
N PRO A 311 -13.56 -7.09 -17.37
CA PRO A 311 -13.62 -7.81 -18.65
C PRO A 311 -12.64 -7.26 -19.69
N ARG A 312 -12.28 -5.97 -19.59
CA ARG A 312 -11.45 -5.27 -20.58
C ARG A 312 -10.21 -4.61 -20.00
N ASN A 313 -9.94 -4.81 -18.71
CA ASN A 313 -8.84 -4.14 -18.01
C ASN A 313 -8.03 -5.16 -17.21
N LEU A 314 -6.71 -5.15 -17.39
CA LEU A 314 -5.80 -5.91 -16.55
C LEU A 314 -4.47 -5.18 -16.39
N TYR A 315 -3.75 -5.56 -15.33
CA TYR A 315 -2.38 -5.12 -15.11
C TYR A 315 -1.43 -6.29 -15.28
N MET A 316 -0.30 -6.03 -15.94
CA MET A 316 0.77 -6.97 -16.14
C MET A 316 1.99 -6.49 -15.38
N GLY A 317 2.60 -7.37 -14.59
CA GLY A 317 3.81 -6.98 -13.88
C GLY A 317 4.68 -8.12 -13.39
N SER A 318 5.81 -7.81 -12.78
CA SER A 318 6.43 -6.47 -12.77
C SER A 318 7.91 -6.62 -13.01
N THR A 319 8.55 -5.58 -13.56
CA THR A 319 10.01 -5.54 -13.69
C THR A 319 10.70 -5.51 -12.32
N TRP A 320 12.02 -5.69 -12.32
CA TRP A 320 12.85 -5.73 -11.11
C TRP A 320 14.15 -4.95 -11.28
N GLU A 321 14.10 -3.65 -11.03
CA GLU A 321 15.28 -2.79 -11.03
C GLU A 321 15.82 -2.64 -9.59
N TRP A 322 16.83 -3.42 -9.25
CA TRP A 322 17.48 -3.38 -7.93
C TRP A 322 18.34 -2.13 -7.75
N LYS A 323 18.48 -1.68 -6.50
CA LYS A 323 19.26 -0.49 -6.09
C LYS A 323 18.74 0.85 -6.64
N SER A 324 17.62 0.84 -7.35
CA SER A 324 16.93 2.05 -7.80
C SER A 324 16.60 2.95 -6.60
N ARG A 325 16.77 4.26 -6.76
CA ARG A 325 16.29 5.28 -5.80
C ARG A 325 15.09 6.06 -6.34
N ASN A 326 14.63 5.72 -7.55
CA ASN A 326 13.51 6.39 -8.18
C ASN A 326 12.19 5.94 -7.54
N SER A 327 11.65 6.81 -6.68
CA SER A 327 10.38 6.60 -5.99
C SER A 327 9.17 7.21 -6.71
N SER A 328 9.39 7.82 -7.88
CA SER A 328 8.31 8.43 -8.67
C SER A 328 7.34 7.34 -9.18
N PRO A 329 6.02 7.52 -9.04
CA PRO A 329 5.06 6.60 -9.63
C PRO A 329 4.95 6.74 -11.16
N ASN A 330 5.46 7.85 -11.71
CA ASN A 330 5.44 8.13 -13.14
C ASN A 330 6.50 7.29 -13.85
N VAL A 331 6.13 6.82 -15.04
CA VAL A 331 6.95 5.99 -15.92
C VAL A 331 7.06 6.72 -17.25
N CYS A 332 8.28 6.97 -17.73
CA CYS A 332 8.49 7.61 -19.02
C CYS A 332 8.21 6.63 -20.17
N ALA A 333 8.06 7.14 -21.39
CA ALA A 333 7.79 6.29 -22.55
C ALA A 333 8.87 5.22 -22.77
N ALA A 334 10.15 5.58 -22.61
CA ALA A 334 11.26 4.63 -22.74
C ALA A 334 11.21 3.51 -21.69
N GLU A 335 11.03 3.86 -20.41
CA GLU A 335 10.89 2.88 -19.32
C GLU A 335 9.67 1.97 -19.52
N ALA A 336 8.55 2.51 -20.02
CA ALA A 336 7.38 1.72 -20.36
C ALA A 336 7.65 0.74 -21.51
N THR A 337 8.35 1.18 -22.56
CA THR A 337 8.75 0.31 -23.68
C THR A 337 9.68 -0.81 -23.22
N GLU A 338 10.67 -0.52 -22.37
CA GLU A 338 11.54 -1.52 -21.78
C GLU A 338 10.77 -2.55 -20.94
N ALA A 339 9.84 -2.08 -20.10
CA ALA A 339 8.98 -2.95 -19.31
C ALA A 339 8.09 -3.85 -20.18
N LEU A 340 7.53 -3.33 -21.27
CA LEU A 340 6.73 -4.13 -22.21
C LEU A 340 7.59 -5.18 -22.92
N ASN A 341 8.77 -4.81 -23.41
CA ASN A 341 9.71 -5.73 -24.06
C ASN A 341 10.12 -6.87 -23.12
N GLU A 342 10.24 -6.60 -21.82
CA GLU A 342 10.57 -7.63 -20.83
C GLU A 342 9.36 -8.51 -20.46
N LEU A 343 8.20 -7.90 -20.22
CA LEU A 343 7.06 -8.57 -19.59
C LEU A 343 6.11 -9.22 -20.60
N LEU A 344 5.84 -8.56 -21.73
CA LEU A 344 4.84 -9.02 -22.70
C LEU A 344 5.18 -10.40 -23.27
N PRO A 345 6.44 -10.73 -23.65
CA PRO A 345 6.76 -12.07 -24.12
C PRO A 345 6.50 -13.16 -23.07
N LYS A 346 6.82 -12.88 -21.79
CA LYS A 346 6.59 -13.80 -20.67
C LYS A 346 5.10 -14.04 -20.43
N ALA A 347 4.30 -12.97 -20.49
CA ALA A 347 2.86 -13.06 -20.31
C ALA A 347 2.17 -13.76 -21.49
N CYS A 348 2.53 -13.41 -22.73
CA CYS A 348 2.00 -14.04 -23.95
C CYS A 348 2.36 -15.53 -24.08
N ALA A 349 3.48 -15.97 -23.49
CA ALA A 349 3.81 -17.40 -23.41
C ALA A 349 2.80 -18.19 -22.58
N ILE A 350 2.09 -17.53 -21.67
CA ILE A 350 1.10 -18.13 -20.76
C ILE A 350 -0.32 -17.83 -21.18
N PHE A 351 -0.61 -16.63 -21.66
CA PHE A 351 -1.92 -16.23 -22.15
C PHE A 351 -1.77 -15.55 -23.52
N PRO A 352 -1.70 -16.32 -24.62
CA PRO A 352 -1.45 -15.81 -25.97
C PRO A 352 -2.48 -14.78 -26.46
N ALA A 353 -3.73 -14.82 -25.98
CA ALA A 353 -4.77 -13.85 -26.28
C ALA A 353 -4.39 -12.41 -25.85
N LEU A 354 -3.37 -12.25 -24.99
CA LEU A 354 -2.85 -10.95 -24.61
C LEU A 354 -2.28 -10.14 -25.79
N LYS A 355 -1.96 -10.79 -26.92
CA LYS A 355 -1.48 -10.11 -28.14
C LYS A 355 -2.49 -9.12 -28.72
N ASP A 356 -3.78 -9.35 -28.47
CA ASP A 356 -4.87 -8.50 -28.96
C ASP A 356 -5.17 -7.33 -28.00
N TRP A 357 -4.47 -7.26 -26.86
CA TRP A 357 -4.63 -6.20 -25.87
C TRP A 357 -3.69 -5.03 -26.18
N SER A 358 -4.21 -3.82 -25.99
CA SER A 358 -3.46 -2.58 -26.22
C SER A 358 -2.86 -2.05 -24.92
N PHE A 359 -1.69 -1.44 -25.01
CA PHE A 359 -1.08 -0.73 -23.89
C PHE A 359 -1.85 0.56 -23.59
N ALA A 360 -2.34 0.68 -22.36
CA ALA A 360 -3.08 1.85 -21.89
C ALA A 360 -2.21 2.79 -21.02
N GLY A 361 -1.15 2.26 -20.40
CA GLY A 361 -0.23 3.07 -19.59
C GLY A 361 0.64 2.24 -18.66
N ALA A 362 1.52 2.90 -17.92
CA ALA A 362 2.37 2.25 -16.92
C ALA A 362 2.50 3.09 -15.66
N ARG A 363 2.76 2.40 -14.55
CA ARG A 363 3.04 2.97 -13.23
C ARG A 363 4.18 2.19 -12.58
N ALA A 364 4.90 2.81 -11.67
CA ALA A 364 5.99 2.16 -10.95
C ALA A 364 5.91 2.32 -9.44
N GLY A 365 6.36 1.31 -8.72
CA GLY A 365 6.48 1.34 -7.26
C GLY A 365 7.91 1.05 -6.83
N LEU A 366 8.42 1.80 -5.86
CA LEU A 366 9.71 1.50 -5.23
C LEU A 366 9.49 0.65 -3.97
N ARG A 367 9.87 -0.62 -4.05
CA ARG A 367 9.71 -1.58 -2.95
C ARG A 367 10.88 -1.48 -1.99
N ALA A 368 10.59 -1.46 -0.69
CA ALA A 368 11.56 -1.75 0.36
C ALA A 368 11.63 -3.27 0.57
N MET A 369 12.71 -3.88 0.11
CA MET A 369 12.95 -5.31 0.22
C MET A 369 13.74 -5.59 1.51
N PRO A 370 13.21 -6.40 2.43
CA PRO A 370 13.90 -6.76 3.67
C PRO A 370 14.98 -7.82 3.39
N PRO A 371 15.89 -8.10 4.34
CA PRO A 371 16.89 -9.13 4.17
C PRO A 371 16.24 -10.52 4.06
N LEU A 372 16.92 -11.43 3.37
CA LEU A 372 16.50 -12.83 3.35
C LEU A 372 16.88 -13.50 4.68
N THR A 373 15.92 -14.19 5.29
CA THR A 373 16.10 -15.01 6.49
C THR A 373 15.72 -16.47 6.19
N PRO A 374 15.97 -17.43 7.10
CA PRO A 374 15.45 -18.80 6.96
C PRO A 374 13.92 -18.88 6.81
N HIS A 375 13.19 -17.91 7.36
CA HIS A 375 11.73 -17.79 7.24
C HIS A 375 11.29 -17.02 5.98
N GLY A 376 12.24 -16.58 5.15
CA GLY A 376 12.02 -15.76 3.97
C GLY A 376 12.35 -14.29 4.20
N SER A 377 11.90 -13.44 3.28
CA SER A 377 12.06 -11.98 3.33
C SER A 377 10.94 -11.38 4.18
N LEU A 378 11.11 -11.40 5.51
CA LEU A 378 10.11 -10.91 6.46
C LEU A 378 10.21 -9.38 6.63
N PRO A 379 9.08 -8.67 6.79
CA PRO A 379 9.07 -7.23 7.09
C PRO A 379 9.82 -6.89 8.38
N LEU A 380 10.22 -5.62 8.50
CA LEU A 380 10.93 -5.11 9.68
C LEU A 380 9.93 -4.42 10.60
N LEU A 381 9.81 -4.91 11.83
CA LEU A 381 9.07 -4.26 12.91
C LEU A 381 10.01 -3.94 14.08
N GLY A 382 9.65 -2.98 14.92
CA GLY A 382 10.28 -2.77 16.22
C GLY A 382 10.43 -1.30 16.61
N CYS A 383 10.76 -1.09 17.88
CA CYS A 383 11.15 0.20 18.42
C CYS A 383 12.54 0.59 17.89
N VAL A 384 12.69 1.85 17.50
CA VAL A 384 13.91 2.41 16.92
C VAL A 384 14.47 3.58 17.75
N ASN A 385 14.06 3.72 19.01
CA ASN A 385 14.57 4.76 19.93
C ASN A 385 16.10 4.78 19.97
N ASP A 386 16.75 3.62 20.11
CA ASP A 386 18.23 3.52 20.14
C ASP A 386 18.90 4.01 18.85
N ILE A 387 18.16 4.02 17.74
CA ILE A 387 18.63 4.52 16.45
C ILE A 387 18.42 6.03 16.35
N VAL A 388 17.30 6.55 16.86
CA VAL A 388 16.95 7.99 16.79
C VAL A 388 17.72 8.81 17.84
N GLY A 389 18.09 8.22 18.98
CA GLY A 389 18.97 8.78 20.01
C GLY A 389 18.34 8.81 21.42
N GLU A 390 19.16 9.04 22.45
CA GLU A 390 18.80 8.99 23.87
C GLU A 390 17.97 10.21 24.36
N ASN A 391 17.36 10.10 25.56
CA ASN A 391 16.57 11.14 26.24
C ASN A 391 15.38 11.71 25.44
N ARG A 392 14.47 10.82 25.02
CA ARG A 392 13.27 11.17 24.26
C ARG A 392 12.01 11.09 25.11
N THR A 393 11.08 11.98 24.80
CA THR A 393 9.70 12.01 25.27
C THR A 393 8.77 11.22 24.35
N SER A 394 9.12 11.11 23.06
CA SER A 394 8.38 10.34 22.06
C SER A 394 9.00 8.95 21.82
N ASN A 395 8.17 7.94 21.58
CA ASN A 395 8.61 6.62 21.15
C ASN A 395 8.56 6.49 19.61
N TYR A 396 9.63 5.98 19.01
CA TYR A 396 9.74 5.79 17.57
C TYR A 396 9.68 4.31 17.21
N TRP A 397 8.80 3.96 16.28
CA TRP A 397 8.58 2.58 15.84
C TRP A 397 8.74 2.49 14.33
N LEU A 398 9.24 1.36 13.83
CA LEU A 398 9.36 1.06 12.41
C LEU A 398 8.39 -0.05 12.04
N PHE A 399 7.59 0.16 10.98
CA PHE A 399 6.87 -0.90 10.28
C PHE A 399 7.13 -0.76 8.77
N GLY A 400 8.12 -1.50 8.27
CA GLY A 400 8.61 -1.35 6.91
C GLY A 400 9.09 -2.66 6.28
N GLY A 401 9.69 -2.56 5.09
CA GLY A 401 10.25 -3.74 4.42
C GLY A 401 9.21 -4.74 3.92
N LEU A 402 8.01 -4.29 3.51
CA LEU A 402 6.94 -5.18 3.05
C LEU A 402 7.24 -5.91 1.72
N GLY A 403 8.24 -5.48 0.97
CA GLY A 403 8.65 -6.08 -0.31
C GLY A 403 7.50 -6.26 -1.30
N SER A 404 7.41 -7.44 -1.91
CA SER A 404 6.36 -7.83 -2.86
C SER A 404 5.21 -8.64 -2.23
N ARG A 405 5.10 -8.61 -0.90
CA ARG A 405 4.09 -9.35 -0.13
C ARG A 405 3.37 -8.46 0.89
N GLY A 406 3.45 -7.15 0.71
CA GLY A 406 2.84 -6.18 1.61
C GLY A 406 1.36 -6.37 1.83
N LEU A 407 0.61 -6.72 0.78
CA LEU A 407 -0.84 -6.96 0.86
C LEU A 407 -1.24 -8.19 1.68
N LEU A 408 -0.33 -9.14 1.89
CA LEU A 408 -0.59 -10.28 2.78
C LEU A 408 -0.20 -9.96 4.22
N TYR A 409 0.96 -9.31 4.40
CA TYR A 409 1.51 -9.09 5.73
C TYR A 409 0.88 -7.90 6.45
N HIS A 410 0.34 -6.90 5.74
CA HIS A 410 0.00 -5.62 6.35
C HIS A 410 -1.02 -5.73 7.47
N GLY A 411 -2.08 -6.53 7.30
CA GLY A 411 -3.15 -6.65 8.29
C GLY A 411 -2.64 -7.12 9.64
N TRP A 412 -2.08 -8.33 9.69
CA TRP A 412 -1.63 -8.91 10.96
C TRP A 412 -0.43 -8.16 11.56
N LEU A 413 0.50 -7.68 10.74
CA LEU A 413 1.64 -6.93 11.25
C LEU A 413 1.25 -5.52 11.75
N GLY A 414 0.26 -4.87 11.13
CA GLY A 414 -0.28 -3.61 11.62
C GLY A 414 -1.02 -3.78 12.94
N LYS A 415 -1.71 -4.91 13.13
CA LYS A 415 -2.31 -5.30 14.40
C LYS A 415 -1.29 -5.46 15.52
N LEU A 416 -0.22 -6.23 15.27
CA LEU A 416 0.87 -6.41 16.24
C LEU A 416 1.57 -5.08 16.58
N MET A 417 1.82 -4.25 15.56
CA MET A 417 2.45 -2.95 15.76
C MET A 417 1.57 -2.03 16.62
N ALA A 418 0.26 -1.98 16.37
CA ALA A 418 -0.66 -1.19 17.19
C ALA A 418 -0.69 -1.68 18.65
N GLU A 419 -0.72 -3.01 18.90
CA GLU A 419 -0.65 -3.58 20.25
C GLU A 419 0.65 -3.19 20.99
N ALA A 420 1.78 -3.28 20.30
CA ALA A 420 3.10 -2.92 20.82
C ALA A 420 3.20 -1.41 21.14
N VAL A 421 2.68 -0.56 20.24
CA VAL A 421 2.68 0.90 20.39
C VAL A 421 1.77 1.33 21.55
N LEU A 422 0.55 0.80 21.62
CA LEU A 422 -0.41 1.13 22.69
C LEU A 422 0.09 0.70 24.06
N SER A 423 0.79 -0.44 24.12
CA SER A 423 1.34 -0.97 25.37
C SER A 423 2.74 -0.44 25.70
N CYS A 424 3.40 0.27 24.78
CA CYS A 424 4.81 0.61 24.83
C CYS A 424 5.74 -0.60 25.06
N ARG A 425 5.44 -1.75 24.44
CA ARG A 425 6.11 -3.05 24.66
C ARG A 425 6.52 -3.72 23.35
N GLU A 426 7.81 -3.69 23.02
CA GLU A 426 8.36 -4.31 21.80
C GLU A 426 8.28 -5.84 21.86
N GLU A 427 8.31 -6.43 23.05
CA GLU A 427 8.26 -7.88 23.30
C GLU A 427 6.96 -8.56 22.84
N LEU A 428 5.93 -7.79 22.51
CA LEU A 428 4.71 -8.31 21.88
C LEU A 428 4.91 -8.64 20.39
N ILE A 429 5.97 -8.12 19.78
CA ILE A 429 6.33 -8.38 18.38
C ILE A 429 7.19 -9.64 18.32
N PRO A 430 6.83 -10.65 17.48
CA PRO A 430 7.66 -11.84 17.28
C PRO A 430 9.11 -11.52 16.93
N ASP A 431 10.03 -12.24 17.57
CA ASP A 431 11.49 -12.08 17.42
C ASP A 431 11.97 -12.12 15.97
N GLU A 432 11.33 -12.91 15.10
CA GLU A 432 11.70 -12.96 13.68
C GLU A 432 11.60 -11.59 12.99
N LEU A 433 10.65 -10.75 13.42
CA LEU A 433 10.39 -9.42 12.85
C LEU A 433 11.26 -8.31 13.46
N THR A 434 11.87 -8.54 14.63
CA THR A 434 12.77 -7.59 15.33
C THR A 434 14.24 -8.01 15.25
N SER A 435 14.54 -9.25 14.85
CA SER A 435 15.89 -9.84 14.77
C SER A 435 16.88 -9.05 13.91
N TRP A 436 16.39 -8.23 13.00
CA TRP A 436 17.21 -7.32 12.18
C TRP A 436 18.00 -6.30 13.02
N LYS A 437 17.51 -5.97 14.23
CA LYS A 437 18.22 -5.12 15.20
C LYS A 437 19.49 -5.78 15.75
N LYS A 438 19.46 -7.12 15.93
CA LYS A 438 20.57 -7.92 16.51
C LYS A 438 21.76 -8.05 15.55
N ARG A 439 21.55 -7.98 14.23
CA ARG A 439 22.61 -8.09 13.20
C ARG A 439 23.52 -6.85 13.08
N ARG A 440 23.44 -5.93 14.05
CA ARG A 440 24.21 -4.67 14.10
C ARG A 440 25.31 -4.70 15.16
N GLN A 441 25.35 -5.76 15.98
CA GLN A 441 26.54 -6.18 16.73
C GLN A 441 27.35 -7.12 15.83
#